data_AF-A0A4R1HIQ5-F1
#
_entry.id   AF-A0A4R1HIQ5-F1
#
_cell.length_a   1.000
_cell.length_b   1.000
_cell.length_c   1.000
_cell.angle_alpha   90.00
_cell.angle_beta   90.00
_cell.angle_gamma   90.00
#
_symmetry.space_group_name_H-M   'P 1'
#
loop_
_entity.id
_entity.type
_entity.pdbx_description
1 polymer ?
#
loop_
_entity_poly.entity_id
_entity_poly.type
_entity_poly.pdbx_seq_one_letter_code
_entity_poly.pdbx_strand_id
1 'polypeptide(L)'
;MFRSAKSQDIDVIHQLIISEAAQGRFDPRLAEETHQAGLRKNLNTIRKRGRRLDEDVEAQLLVWETVSGEMAGCLINSAILPGMGNELWMVAVLPDLRGTGEGSRMQDKALAFLHPRVDVFSRCAAEAQVLYQMNLRRGFLPLDVTENGVRVMKLPKMGASLAGQDAAQQELGPFIEMPLD
;
A
#
# COMPACT_ATOMS: atom_id res chain seq x y z
N MET A 1 -7.24 5.45 12.87
CA MET A 1 -7.39 4.08 13.40
C MET A 1 -7.66 3.14 12.24
N PHE A 2 -7.11 1.92 12.26
CA PHE A 2 -7.34 0.96 11.19
C PHE A 2 -8.51 0.07 11.51
N ARG A 3 -9.42 -0.08 10.56
CA ARG A 3 -10.44 -1.13 10.56
C ARG A 3 -10.49 -1.84 9.22
N SER A 4 -11.07 -3.03 9.19
CA SER A 4 -11.37 -3.69 7.91
C SER A 4 -12.39 -2.88 7.11
N ALA A 5 -12.19 -2.83 5.79
CA ALA A 5 -13.19 -2.29 4.89
C ALA A 5 -14.47 -3.14 4.90
N LYS A 6 -15.60 -2.44 4.94
CA LYS A 6 -16.96 -3.00 4.87
C LYS A 6 -17.47 -2.86 3.44
N SER A 7 -18.60 -3.49 3.14
CA SER A 7 -19.19 -3.41 1.79
C SER A 7 -19.52 -1.98 1.37
N GLN A 8 -19.91 -1.13 2.32
CA GLN A 8 -20.26 0.28 2.08
C GLN A 8 -19.07 1.18 1.75
N ASP A 9 -17.84 0.79 2.13
CA ASP A 9 -16.66 1.61 1.87
C ASP A 9 -16.11 1.42 0.44
N ILE A 10 -16.50 0.32 -0.22
CA ILE A 10 -15.90 -0.08 -1.49
C ILE A 10 -16.07 0.99 -2.57
N ASP A 11 -17.24 1.61 -2.65
CA ASP A 11 -17.49 2.61 -3.70
C ASP A 11 -16.63 3.87 -3.47
N VAL A 12 -16.48 4.29 -2.22
CA VAL A 12 -15.61 5.42 -1.84
C VAL A 12 -14.14 5.10 -2.11
N ILE A 13 -13.67 3.92 -1.69
CA ILE A 13 -12.29 3.48 -1.91
C ILE A 13 -11.98 3.33 -3.40
N HIS A 14 -12.89 2.73 -4.16
CA HIS A 14 -12.75 2.51 -5.59
C HIS A 14 -12.62 3.85 -6.32
N GLN A 15 -13.53 4.79 -6.04
CA GLN A 15 -13.50 6.11 -6.63
C GLN A 15 -12.24 6.89 -6.22
N LEU A 16 -11.83 6.77 -4.95
CA LEU A 16 -10.60 7.38 -4.44
C LEU A 16 -9.39 6.89 -5.25
N ILE A 17 -9.19 5.57 -5.39
CA ILE A 17 -8.04 5.01 -6.11
C ILE A 17 -8.04 5.44 -7.59
N ILE A 18 -9.19 5.45 -8.25
CA ILE A 18 -9.32 5.93 -9.64
C ILE A 18 -8.89 7.39 -9.75
N SER A 19 -9.39 8.24 -8.84
CA SER A 19 -9.04 9.67 -8.83
C SER A 19 -7.56 9.91 -8.52
N GLU A 20 -6.93 9.10 -7.68
CA GLU A 20 -5.49 9.15 -7.40
C GLU A 20 -4.67 8.67 -8.62
N ALA A 21 -5.13 7.63 -9.33
CA ALA A 21 -4.52 7.16 -10.57
C ALA A 21 -4.54 8.23 -11.67
N ALA A 22 -5.68 8.92 -11.83
CA ALA A 22 -5.81 10.05 -12.76
C ALA A 22 -4.88 11.24 -12.41
N GLN A 23 -4.39 11.31 -11.17
CA GLN A 23 -3.41 12.30 -10.71
C GLN A 23 -1.97 11.78 -10.77
N GLY A 24 -1.71 10.62 -11.40
CA GLY A 24 -0.38 10.03 -11.55
C GLY A 24 0.20 9.43 -10.27
N ARG A 25 -0.64 9.12 -9.28
CA ARG A 25 -0.17 8.55 -7.99
C ARG A 25 -0.19 7.03 -7.96
N PHE A 26 -0.98 6.42 -8.84
CA PHE A 26 -1.02 4.99 -9.11
C PHE A 26 -0.89 4.75 -10.62
N ASP A 27 -0.91 3.48 -11.02
CA ASP A 27 -0.93 3.10 -12.44
C ASP A 27 -2.04 3.84 -13.20
N PRO A 28 -1.70 4.65 -14.22
CA PRO A 28 -2.66 5.49 -14.93
C PRO A 28 -3.75 4.68 -15.63
N ARG A 29 -3.50 3.40 -15.97
CA ARG A 29 -4.51 2.52 -16.57
C ARG A 29 -5.73 2.35 -15.68
N LEU A 30 -5.57 2.46 -14.35
CA LEU A 30 -6.70 2.38 -13.41
C LEU A 30 -7.72 3.50 -13.61
N ALA A 31 -7.36 4.61 -14.28
CA ALA A 31 -8.29 5.66 -14.64
C ALA A 31 -9.17 5.30 -15.85
N GLU A 32 -8.77 4.31 -16.66
CA GLU A 32 -9.52 3.86 -17.84
C GLU A 32 -10.68 2.93 -17.46
N GLU A 33 -11.86 3.15 -18.05
CA GLU A 33 -13.09 2.41 -17.74
C GLU A 33 -12.92 0.88 -17.81
N THR A 34 -12.12 0.39 -18.76
CA THR A 34 -11.78 -1.02 -18.96
C THR A 34 -11.10 -1.66 -17.74
N HIS A 35 -10.32 -0.90 -16.98
CA HIS A 35 -9.61 -1.37 -15.79
C HIS A 35 -10.37 -1.12 -14.49
N GLN A 36 -11.30 -0.15 -14.47
CA GLN A 36 -12.07 0.19 -13.26
C GLN A 36 -12.91 -0.98 -12.73
N ALA A 37 -13.56 -1.73 -13.62
CA ALA A 37 -14.35 -2.92 -13.22
C ALA A 37 -13.45 -4.00 -12.59
N GLY A 38 -12.25 -4.19 -13.14
CA GLY A 38 -11.23 -5.09 -12.60
C GLY A 38 -10.79 -4.69 -11.20
N LEU A 39 -10.50 -3.39 -10.99
CA LEU A 39 -10.16 -2.84 -9.68
C LEU A 39 -11.28 -3.07 -8.66
N ARG A 40 -12.54 -2.78 -9.00
CA ARG A 40 -13.68 -2.98 -8.08
C ARG A 40 -13.84 -4.45 -7.68
N LYS A 41 -13.64 -5.37 -8.63
CA LYS A 41 -13.65 -6.82 -8.38
C LYS A 41 -12.48 -7.23 -7.47
N ASN A 42 -11.30 -6.65 -7.68
CA ASN A 42 -10.12 -6.91 -6.87
C ASN A 42 -10.34 -6.46 -5.41
N LEU A 43 -10.77 -5.22 -5.20
CA LEU A 43 -11.09 -4.67 -3.87
C LEU A 43 -12.12 -5.53 -3.12
N ASN A 44 -13.16 -6.01 -3.80
CA ASN A 44 -14.15 -6.91 -3.19
C ASN A 44 -13.57 -8.27 -2.84
N THR A 45 -12.63 -8.79 -3.62
CA THR A 45 -11.94 -10.06 -3.30
C THR A 45 -11.04 -9.89 -2.10
N ILE A 46 -10.24 -8.81 -2.06
CA ILE A 46 -9.40 -8.50 -0.89
C ILE A 46 -10.27 -8.41 0.36
N ARG A 47 -11.37 -7.64 0.30
CA ARG A 47 -12.32 -7.52 1.42
C ARG A 47 -12.89 -8.86 1.91
N LYS A 48 -13.31 -9.74 0.97
CA LYS A 48 -14.04 -10.97 1.32
C LYS A 48 -13.14 -12.16 1.60
N ARG A 49 -11.95 -12.21 1.00
CA ARG A 49 -11.08 -13.39 0.95
C ARG A 49 -9.65 -13.10 1.40
N GLY A 50 -9.32 -11.86 1.73
CA GLY A 50 -7.96 -11.49 2.12
C GLY A 50 -6.93 -11.69 1.01
N ARG A 51 -7.34 -11.56 -0.27
CA ARG A 51 -6.49 -11.90 -1.41
C ARG A 51 -6.70 -10.98 -2.61
N ARG A 52 -5.61 -10.61 -3.25
CA ARG A 52 -5.56 -9.91 -4.55
C ARG A 52 -5.83 -10.88 -5.69
N LEU A 53 -6.67 -10.49 -6.64
CA LEU A 53 -6.97 -11.27 -7.85
C LEU A 53 -5.92 -11.12 -8.95
N ASP A 54 -5.25 -9.97 -9.00
CA ASP A 54 -4.30 -9.62 -10.05
C ASP A 54 -2.96 -10.36 -9.91
N GLU A 55 -2.47 -10.51 -8.68
CA GLU A 55 -1.19 -11.20 -8.39
C GLU A 55 -1.38 -12.52 -7.61
N ASP A 56 -2.62 -12.87 -7.25
CA ASP A 56 -2.94 -14.06 -6.42
C ASP A 56 -2.20 -14.11 -5.07
N VAL A 57 -1.95 -12.94 -4.47
CA VAL A 57 -1.26 -12.79 -3.17
C VAL A 57 -2.19 -12.37 -2.04
N GLU A 58 -1.82 -12.68 -0.81
CA GLU A 58 -2.52 -12.25 0.40
C GLU A 58 -2.58 -10.72 0.49
N ALA A 59 -3.70 -10.19 0.97
CA ALA A 59 -3.88 -8.76 1.16
C ALA A 59 -4.98 -8.41 2.16
N GLN A 60 -4.84 -7.28 2.83
CA GLN A 60 -5.85 -6.66 3.66
C GLN A 60 -6.27 -5.32 3.07
N LEU A 61 -7.58 -5.10 2.99
CA LEU A 61 -8.16 -3.81 2.62
C LEU A 61 -8.56 -3.07 3.90
N LEU A 62 -7.78 -2.07 4.28
CA LEU A 62 -7.94 -1.33 5.52
C LEU A 62 -8.49 0.06 5.24
N VAL A 63 -9.45 0.48 6.08
CA VAL A 63 -9.89 1.86 6.17
C VAL A 63 -9.15 2.54 7.31
N TRP A 64 -8.66 3.75 7.04
CA TRP A 64 -8.13 4.64 8.06
C TRP A 64 -9.24 5.59 8.51
N GLU A 65 -9.57 5.56 9.79
CA GLU A 65 -10.54 6.45 10.42
C GLU A 65 -9.86 7.56 11.21
N THR A 66 -10.46 8.75 11.21
CA THR A 66 -10.13 9.84 12.13
C THR A 66 -10.49 9.44 13.57
N VAL A 67 -10.14 10.30 14.54
CA VAL A 67 -10.55 10.12 15.94
C VAL A 67 -12.07 10.22 16.10
N SER A 68 -12.77 10.95 15.22
CA SER A 68 -14.24 11.05 15.18
C SER A 68 -14.92 9.81 14.56
N GLY A 69 -14.16 8.83 14.06
CA GLY A 69 -14.70 7.64 13.39
C GLY A 69 -15.08 7.86 11.93
N GLU A 70 -14.67 8.98 11.32
CA GLU A 70 -14.92 9.26 9.91
C GLU A 70 -13.81 8.61 9.06
N MET A 71 -14.18 8.03 7.92
CA MET A 71 -13.18 7.53 6.97
C MET A 71 -12.32 8.70 6.49
N ALA A 72 -11.00 8.57 6.67
CA ALA A 72 -10.01 9.52 6.18
C ALA A 72 -9.25 9.01 4.95
N GLY A 73 -9.20 7.70 4.75
CA GLY A 73 -8.47 7.11 3.65
C GLY A 73 -8.47 5.60 3.71
N CYS A 74 -7.59 5.00 2.91
CA CYS A 74 -7.40 3.56 2.88
C CYS A 74 -5.93 3.18 2.71
N LEU A 75 -5.62 1.97 3.16
CA LEU A 75 -4.35 1.30 2.96
C LEU A 75 -4.61 -0.14 2.52
N ILE A 76 -3.92 -0.58 1.47
CA ILE A 76 -3.85 -2.00 1.11
C ILE A 76 -2.48 -2.53 1.52
N ASN A 77 -2.48 -3.42 2.51
CA ASN A 77 -1.32 -4.17 2.93
C ASN A 77 -1.35 -5.51 2.19
N SER A 78 -0.44 -5.78 1.26
CA SER A 78 -0.38 -7.05 0.54
C SER A 78 0.93 -7.77 0.75
N ALA A 79 0.98 -9.07 0.47
CA ALA A 79 2.26 -9.74 0.31
C ALA A 79 2.95 -9.23 -0.96
N ILE A 80 4.29 -9.17 -0.96
CA ILE A 80 5.07 -8.81 -2.17
C ILE A 80 5.30 -10.04 -3.06
N LEU A 81 5.34 -11.22 -2.44
CA LEU A 81 5.33 -12.55 -3.07
C LEU A 81 4.35 -13.44 -2.29
N PRO A 82 3.84 -14.55 -2.87
CA PRO A 82 2.90 -15.43 -2.17
C PRO A 82 3.41 -15.84 -0.77
N GLY A 83 2.65 -15.48 0.26
CA GLY A 83 2.97 -15.75 1.67
C GLY A 83 4.14 -14.95 2.26
N MET A 84 4.77 -14.04 1.52
CA MET A 84 6.06 -13.44 1.88
C MET A 84 6.11 -11.92 1.73
N GLY A 85 6.75 -11.28 2.71
CA GLY A 85 6.97 -9.85 2.81
C GLY A 85 5.67 -9.05 2.91
N ASN A 86 5.81 -7.74 3.14
CA ASN A 86 4.68 -6.83 3.17
C ASN A 86 4.91 -5.70 2.20
N GLU A 87 3.91 -5.34 1.42
CA GLU A 87 3.88 -4.20 0.54
C GLU A 87 2.76 -3.25 0.98
N LEU A 88 3.11 -1.98 1.17
CA LEU A 88 2.13 -0.91 1.23
C LEU A 88 1.71 -0.55 -0.21
N TRP A 89 0.84 -1.38 -0.79
CA TRP A 89 0.54 -1.37 -2.23
C TRP A 89 -0.23 -0.12 -2.68
N MET A 90 -1.30 0.23 -1.97
CA MET A 90 -2.09 1.43 -2.25
C MET A 90 -2.40 2.18 -0.98
N VAL A 91 -1.95 3.43 -0.90
CA VAL A 91 -2.16 4.32 0.25
C VAL A 91 -2.78 5.62 -0.27
N ALA A 92 -4.01 5.90 0.14
CA ALA A 92 -4.74 7.08 -0.33
C ALA A 92 -5.51 7.77 0.80
N VAL A 93 -5.64 9.09 0.69
CA VAL A 93 -6.33 9.95 1.67
C VAL A 93 -7.41 10.74 0.93
N LEU A 94 -8.62 10.77 1.51
CA LEU A 94 -9.73 11.54 0.95
C LEU A 94 -9.32 13.01 0.73
N PRO A 95 -9.71 13.62 -0.40
CA PRO A 95 -9.31 14.98 -0.75
C PRO A 95 -9.50 16.01 0.37
N ASP A 96 -10.65 15.98 1.05
CA ASP A 96 -11.03 16.94 2.09
C ASP A 96 -10.18 16.82 3.36
N LEU A 97 -9.49 15.70 3.54
CA LEU A 97 -8.63 15.41 4.68
C LEU A 97 -7.14 15.46 4.32
N ARG A 98 -6.78 15.86 3.10
CA ARG A 98 -5.37 16.09 2.73
C ARG A 98 -4.82 17.30 3.48
N GLY A 99 -3.53 17.26 3.81
CA GLY A 99 -2.85 18.33 4.58
C GLY A 99 -3.13 18.34 6.08
N THR A 100 -4.09 17.54 6.57
CA THR A 100 -4.41 17.40 8.01
C THR A 100 -3.49 16.44 8.77
N GLY A 101 -2.52 15.84 8.07
CA GLY A 101 -1.61 14.83 8.63
C GLY A 101 -2.19 13.42 8.76
N GLU A 102 -3.43 13.16 8.33
CA GLU A 102 -4.02 11.80 8.38
C GLU A 102 -3.21 10.77 7.57
N GLY A 103 -2.71 11.15 6.38
CA GLY A 103 -1.86 10.27 5.58
C GLY A 103 -0.56 9.88 6.27
N SER A 104 0.09 10.82 6.96
CA SER A 104 1.29 10.52 7.76
C SER A 104 0.94 9.62 8.94
N ARG A 105 -0.12 9.93 9.70
CA ARG A 105 -0.55 9.10 10.84
C ARG A 105 -0.91 7.67 10.42
N MET A 106 -1.57 7.50 9.27
CA MET A 106 -1.89 6.20 8.69
C MET A 106 -0.61 5.41 8.38
N GLN A 107 0.34 6.00 7.64
CA GLN A 107 1.60 5.34 7.30
C GLN A 107 2.45 5.06 8.54
N ASP A 108 2.57 6.02 9.45
CA ASP A 108 3.39 5.89 10.65
C ASP A 108 2.82 4.79 11.56
N LYS A 109 1.49 4.66 11.67
CA LYS A 109 0.85 3.54 12.38
C LYS A 109 1.11 2.20 11.69
N ALA A 110 1.08 2.15 10.36
CA ALA A 110 1.42 0.94 9.62
C ALA A 110 2.89 0.51 9.85
N LEU A 111 3.82 1.46 9.70
CA LEU A 111 5.25 1.20 9.84
C LEU A 111 5.66 0.89 11.27
N ALA A 112 5.08 1.55 12.28
CA ALA A 112 5.33 1.24 13.69
C ALA A 112 5.02 -0.23 14.02
N PHE A 113 4.03 -0.81 13.34
CA PHE A 113 3.73 -2.23 13.48
C PHE A 113 4.62 -3.12 12.58
N LEU A 114 4.75 -2.83 11.29
CA LEU A 114 5.42 -3.75 10.37
C LEU A 114 6.95 -3.71 10.43
N HIS A 115 7.56 -2.52 10.51
CA HIS A 115 9.00 -2.32 10.38
C HIS A 115 9.85 -3.12 11.40
N PRO A 116 9.43 -3.30 12.67
CA PRO A 116 10.17 -4.16 13.60
C PRO A 116 10.08 -5.66 13.27
N ARG A 117 9.13 -6.08 12.43
CA ARG A 117 8.73 -7.49 12.24
C ARG A 117 9.18 -8.04 10.89
N VAL A 118 9.06 -7.24 9.83
CA VAL A 118 9.26 -7.62 8.44
C VAL A 118 9.89 -6.50 7.63
N ASP A 119 10.47 -6.87 6.49
CA ASP A 119 10.76 -5.93 5.42
C ASP A 119 9.45 -5.39 4.84
N VAL A 120 9.40 -4.07 4.64
CA VAL A 120 8.23 -3.40 4.07
C VAL A 120 8.58 -2.82 2.72
N PHE A 121 7.81 -3.17 1.70
CA PHE A 121 7.99 -2.77 0.32
C PHE A 121 6.99 -1.70 -0.07
N SER A 122 7.36 -0.92 -1.09
CA SER A 122 6.44 -0.02 -1.78
C SER A 122 6.86 0.06 -3.24
N ARG A 123 5.91 -0.12 -4.16
CA ARG A 123 6.11 0.09 -5.59
C ARG A 123 5.54 1.46 -5.98
N CYS A 124 6.35 2.28 -6.64
CA CYS A 124 5.95 3.59 -7.11
C CYS A 124 6.14 3.68 -8.62
N ALA A 125 5.09 4.06 -9.37
CA ALA A 125 5.24 4.42 -10.77
C ALA A 125 6.27 5.56 -10.95
N ALA A 126 6.84 5.71 -12.15
CA ALA A 126 7.86 6.71 -12.44
C ALA A 126 7.34 8.14 -12.15
N GLU A 127 6.06 8.37 -12.40
CA GLU A 127 5.36 9.65 -12.26
C GLU A 127 4.98 9.96 -10.80
N ALA A 128 4.91 8.95 -9.93
CA ALA A 128 4.49 9.05 -8.53
C ALA A 128 5.59 9.64 -7.62
N GLN A 129 6.16 10.78 -8.02
CA GLN A 129 7.31 11.40 -7.36
C GLN A 129 7.04 11.78 -5.90
N VAL A 130 5.82 12.20 -5.58
CA VAL A 130 5.43 12.56 -4.20
C VAL A 130 5.54 11.34 -3.28
N LEU A 131 5.00 10.18 -3.69
CA LEU A 131 5.08 8.95 -2.89
C LEU A 131 6.53 8.48 -2.75
N TYR A 132 7.30 8.51 -3.84
CA TYR A 132 8.73 8.16 -3.81
C TYR A 132 9.51 9.02 -2.80
N GLN A 133 9.33 10.34 -2.81
CA GLN A 133 9.98 11.24 -1.86
C GLN A 133 9.50 11.03 -0.41
N MET A 134 8.22 10.73 -0.22
CA MET A 134 7.68 10.40 1.10
C MET A 134 8.29 9.11 1.66
N ASN A 135 8.47 8.09 0.83
CA ASN A 135 9.09 6.83 1.22
C ASN A 135 10.58 7.02 1.56
N LEU A 136 11.33 7.77 0.75
CA LEU A 136 12.74 8.10 1.05
C LEU A 136 12.90 8.79 2.42
N ARG A 137 12.05 9.77 2.72
CA ARG A 137 12.05 10.46 4.03
C ARG A 137 11.74 9.54 5.21
N ARG A 138 11.06 8.42 4.95
CA ARG A 138 10.73 7.38 5.94
C ARG A 138 11.78 6.27 6.01
N GLY A 139 12.89 6.41 5.29
CA GLY A 139 14.01 5.46 5.32
C GLY A 139 13.86 4.28 4.37
N PHE A 140 12.87 4.28 3.47
CA PHE A 140 12.85 3.31 2.38
C PHE A 140 14.04 3.54 1.46
N LEU A 141 14.71 2.48 1.09
CA LEU A 141 15.84 2.43 0.18
C LEU A 141 15.33 2.03 -1.21
N PRO A 142 15.79 2.68 -2.29
CA PRO A 142 15.57 2.19 -3.64
C PRO A 142 16.25 0.83 -3.81
N LEU A 143 15.53 -0.16 -4.32
CA LEU A 143 16.03 -1.52 -4.53
C LEU A 143 16.20 -1.83 -6.02
N ASP A 144 15.18 -1.53 -6.82
CA ASP A 144 15.16 -1.88 -8.24
C ASP A 144 14.25 -0.93 -9.03
N VAL A 145 14.36 -0.94 -10.35
CA VAL A 145 13.45 -0.30 -11.29
C VAL A 145 13.05 -1.32 -12.34
N THR A 146 11.76 -1.66 -12.40
CA THR A 146 11.26 -2.62 -13.39
C THR A 146 11.40 -2.08 -14.81
N GLU A 147 11.28 -2.96 -15.82
CA GLU A 147 11.30 -2.57 -17.24
C GLU A 147 10.25 -1.49 -17.59
N ASN A 148 9.15 -1.43 -16.83
CA ASN A 148 8.08 -0.44 -17.01
C ASN A 148 8.30 0.84 -16.18
N GLY A 149 9.50 1.05 -15.62
CA GLY A 149 9.86 2.23 -14.83
C GLY A 149 9.28 2.27 -13.42
N VAL A 150 8.71 1.16 -12.92
CA VAL A 150 8.21 1.09 -11.54
C VAL A 150 9.38 0.96 -10.59
N ARG A 151 9.52 1.93 -9.68
CA ARG A 151 10.53 1.94 -8.63
C ARG A 151 10.09 1.03 -7.50
N VAL A 152 10.88 0.00 -7.22
CA VAL A 152 10.70 -0.87 -6.07
C VAL A 152 11.53 -0.31 -4.92
N MET A 153 10.86 0.00 -3.82
CA MET A 153 11.49 0.50 -2.61
C MET A 153 11.29 -0.47 -1.45
N LYS A 154 12.28 -0.54 -0.57
CA LYS A 154 12.29 -1.41 0.61
C LYS A 154 12.68 -0.63 1.86
N LEU A 155 11.90 -0.75 2.91
CA LEU A 155 12.30 -0.44 4.28
C LEU A 155 12.75 -1.75 4.94
N PRO A 156 14.05 -1.94 5.17
CA PRO A 156 14.56 -3.13 5.83
C PRO A 156 13.95 -3.30 7.21
N LYS A 157 13.68 -4.54 7.63
CA LYS A 157 13.32 -4.85 9.01
C LYS A 157 14.33 -4.23 9.97
N MET A 158 13.84 -3.64 11.06
CA MET A 158 14.70 -3.03 12.07
C MET A 158 15.76 -4.03 12.59
N GLY A 159 17.02 -3.61 12.58
CA GLY A 159 18.17 -4.43 12.99
C GLY A 159 18.72 -5.35 11.90
N ALA A 160 18.14 -5.37 10.70
CA ALA A 160 18.72 -6.06 9.55
C ALA A 160 20.00 -5.35 9.07
N SER A 161 21.03 -6.13 8.73
CA SER A 161 22.24 -5.58 8.12
C SER A 161 21.96 -5.07 6.71
N LEU A 162 22.42 -3.84 6.42
CA LEU A 162 22.34 -3.26 5.09
C LEU A 162 23.29 -3.94 4.08
N ALA A 163 24.30 -4.67 4.57
CA ALA A 163 25.33 -5.29 3.74
C ALA A 163 24.85 -6.51 2.92
N GLY A 164 23.64 -7.01 3.17
CA GLY A 164 23.04 -8.17 2.48
C GLY A 164 21.82 -7.83 1.61
N GLN A 165 21.62 -6.56 1.25
CA GLN A 165 20.44 -6.07 0.52
C GLN A 165 20.59 -6.23 -1.01
N ASP A 166 21.37 -7.19 -1.49
CA ASP A 166 21.45 -7.47 -2.93
C ASP A 166 20.10 -8.07 -3.39
N ALA A 167 19.57 -7.64 -4.53
CA ALA A 167 18.24 -8.03 -5.01
C ALA A 167 18.14 -9.56 -5.21
N ALA A 168 19.25 -10.23 -5.47
CA ALA A 168 19.33 -11.67 -5.72
C ALA A 168 19.33 -12.55 -4.44
N GLN A 169 19.47 -11.99 -3.24
CA GLN A 169 19.69 -12.76 -2.00
C GLN A 169 18.85 -12.28 -0.80
N GLN A 170 17.65 -11.76 -1.04
CA GLN A 170 16.77 -11.33 0.06
C GLN A 170 16.02 -12.52 0.69
N GLU A 171 16.30 -12.82 1.95
CA GLU A 171 15.43 -13.67 2.77
C GLU A 171 14.21 -12.86 3.23
N LEU A 172 13.05 -13.11 2.61
CA LEU A 172 11.80 -12.47 3.01
C LEU A 172 11.16 -13.20 4.18
N GLY A 173 10.77 -12.43 5.20
CA GLY A 173 9.87 -12.93 6.23
C GLY A 173 8.47 -13.24 5.70
N PRO A 174 7.61 -13.92 6.49
CA PRO A 174 6.23 -14.18 6.09
C PRO A 174 5.42 -12.88 5.99
N PHE A 175 4.37 -12.87 5.18
CA PHE A 175 3.38 -11.80 5.18
C PHE A 175 2.74 -11.66 6.57
N ILE A 176 2.68 -10.43 7.07
CA ILE A 176 2.05 -10.12 8.35
C ILE A 176 0.82 -9.24 8.14
N GLU A 177 -0.30 -9.71 8.69
CA GLU A 177 -1.51 -8.92 8.79
C GLU A 177 -1.38 -7.78 9.82
N MET A 178 -1.83 -6.59 9.42
CA MET A 178 -1.98 -5.43 10.28
C MET A 178 -3.06 -5.65 11.33
N PRO A 179 -2.84 -5.23 12.58
CA PRO A 179 -3.87 -5.25 13.61
C PRO A 179 -4.97 -4.24 13.28
N LEU A 180 -6.19 -4.59 13.66
CA LEU A 180 -7.36 -3.72 13.60
C LEU A 180 -7.61 -3.12 14.98
N ASP A 181 -8.15 -1.90 15.00
CA ASP A 181 -8.62 -1.22 16.22
C ASP A 181 -10.08 -1.60 16.55
#